data_AF-K0BH41-F1
#
_entry.id   AF-K0BH41-F1
#
_cell.length_a   1.000
_cell.length_b   1.000
_cell.length_c   1.000
_cell.angle_alpha   90.00
_cell.angle_beta   90.00
_cell.angle_gamma   90.00
#
_symmetry.space_group_name_H-M   'P 1'
#
loop_
_entity.id
_entity.type
_entity.pdbx_description
1 polymer ?
#
loop_
_entity_poly.entity_id
_entity_poly.type
_entity_poly.pdbx_seq_one_letter_code
_entity_poly.pdbx_strand_id
1 'polypeptide(L)' 'MFNFSKKTEVSTEVLIKFIWVSSFLAMIFSLPPLAVFLGIYFLTGELIIGAVIGFGLHFVILAFSGRISKVITKLVS' A
#
# COMPACT_ATOMS: atom_id res chain seq x y z
N MET A 1 -13.89 38.18 -0.05
CA MET A 1 -12.86 37.86 0.98
C MET A 1 -12.43 36.42 0.77
N PHE A 2 -11.23 36.19 0.24
CA PHE A 2 -10.67 34.84 0.19
C PHE A 2 -10.27 34.45 1.62
N ASN A 3 -10.98 33.47 2.18
CA ASN A 3 -10.70 32.95 3.51
C ASN A 3 -9.49 32.01 3.37
N PHE A 4 -8.29 32.52 3.69
CA PHE A 4 -7.08 31.71 3.65
C PHE A 4 -7.19 30.59 4.67
N SER A 5 -7.19 29.36 4.16
CA SER A 5 -7.28 28.11 4.88
C SER A 5 -6.52 28.13 6.21
N LYS A 6 -7.23 27.85 7.29
CA LYS A 6 -6.68 27.62 8.63
C LYS A 6 -5.61 26.51 8.50
N LYS A 7 -4.34 26.82 8.76
CA LYS A 7 -3.30 25.79 8.87
C LYS A 7 -3.65 24.96 10.10
N THR A 8 -4.19 23.77 9.91
CA THR A 8 -4.40 22.81 10.99
C THR A 8 -3.03 22.37 11.48
N GLU A 9 -2.65 22.75 12.69
CA GLU A 9 -1.50 22.17 13.37
C GLU A 9 -1.76 20.67 13.56
N VAL A 10 -1.12 19.86 12.72
CA VAL A 10 -1.17 18.40 12.83
C VAL A 10 -0.15 18.02 13.89
N SER A 11 -0.58 17.29 14.93
CA SER A 11 0.34 16.86 15.98
C SER A 11 1.39 15.88 15.43
N THR A 12 2.58 15.90 16.02
CA THR A 12 3.68 15.01 15.63
C THR A 12 3.26 13.54 15.73
N GLU A 13 2.41 13.20 16.71
CA GLU A 13 1.88 11.84 16.88
C GLU A 13 1.01 11.41 15.69
N VAL A 14 0.17 12.31 15.18
CA VAL A 14 -0.67 12.03 13.99
C VAL A 14 0.20 11.83 12.76
N LEU A 15 1.25 12.64 12.60
CA LEU A 15 2.20 12.52 11.48
C LEU A 15 2.94 11.17 11.53
N ILE A 16 3.45 10.79 12.69
CA ILE A 16 4.15 9.50 12.86
C ILE A 16 3.21 8.33 12.55
N LYS A 17 1.97 8.36 13.06
CA LYS A 17 0.96 7.34 12.76
C LYS A 17 0.67 7.27 11.26
N PHE A 18 0.54 8.40 10.58
CA PHE A 18 0.31 8.44 9.14
C PHE A 18 1.46 7.81 8.34
N ILE A 19 2.72 8.15 8.69
CA ILE A 19 3.92 7.58 8.05
C ILE A 19 3.95 6.06 8.24
N TRP A 20 3.68 5.56 9.45
CA TRP A 20 3.68 4.12 9.70
C TRP A 20 2.57 3.39 8.95
N VAL A 21 1.34 3.90 9.01
CA VAL A 21 0.19 3.27 8.35
C VAL A 21 0.39 3.24 6.83
N SER A 22 0.86 4.35 6.23
CA SER A 22 1.14 4.41 4.79
C SER A 22 2.30 3.49 4.39
N SER A 23 3.36 3.40 5.18
CA SER A 23 4.50 2.52 4.93
C SER A 23 4.08 1.05 4.93
N PHE A 24 3.32 0.61 5.94
CA PHE A 24 2.79 -0.76 5.99
C PHE A 24 1.85 -1.06 4.83
N LEU A 25 0.99 -0.11 4.48
CA LEU A 25 0.05 -0.27 3.38
C LEU A 25 0.80 -0.42 2.04
N ALA A 26 1.83 0.39 1.79
CA ALA A 26 2.69 0.29 0.61
C ALA A 26 3.43 -1.06 0.56
N MET A 27 3.87 -1.56 1.71
CA MET A 27 4.54 -2.86 1.81
C MET A 27 3.60 -4.01 1.44
N ILE A 28 2.36 -3.98 1.94
CA ILE A 28 1.33 -4.98 1.63
C ILE A 28 0.92 -4.91 0.15
N PHE A 29 0.95 -3.74 -0.46
CA PHE A 29 0.66 -3.60 -1.90
C PHE A 29 1.81 -4.06 -2.78
N SER A 30 3.06 -4.01 -2.31
CA SER A 30 4.23 -4.30 -3.16
C SER A 30 4.77 -5.71 -2.97
N LEU A 31 4.93 -6.18 -1.73
CA LEU A 31 5.64 -7.43 -1.45
C LEU A 31 4.92 -8.68 -1.98
N PRO A 32 3.61 -8.90 -1.74
CA PRO A 32 2.94 -10.09 -2.25
C PRO A 32 2.90 -10.14 -3.79
N PRO A 33 2.52 -9.05 -4.51
CA PRO A 33 2.62 -8.99 -5.96
C PRO A 33 4.03 -9.26 -6.50
N LEU A 34 5.05 -8.68 -5.84
CA LEU A 34 6.44 -8.88 -6.23
C LEU A 34 6.87 -10.34 -6.05
N ALA A 35 6.51 -10.95 -4.92
CA ALA A 35 6.81 -12.36 -4.66
C ALA A 35 6.18 -13.28 -5.71
N VAL A 36 4.93 -13.02 -6.11
CA VAL A 36 4.25 -13.77 -7.17
C VAL A 36 4.91 -13.55 -8.53
N PHE A 37 5.23 -12.31 -8.88
CA PHE A 37 5.96 -11.99 -10.11
C PHE A 37 7.29 -12.77 -10.20
N LEU A 38 8.11 -12.67 -9.15
CA LEU A 38 9.41 -13.34 -9.11
C LEU A 38 9.26 -14.86 -9.11
N GLY A 39 8.27 -15.40 -8.40
CA GLY A 39 7.98 -16.82 -8.39
C GLY A 39 7.67 -17.35 -9.80
N ILE A 40 6.81 -16.66 -10.54
CA ILE A 40 6.50 -17.05 -11.93
C ILE A 40 7.75 -16.91 -12.80
N TYR A 41 8.45 -15.79 -12.72
CA TYR A 41 9.63 -15.53 -13.54
C TYR A 41 10.74 -16.58 -13.31
N PHE A 42 11.09 -16.89 -12.06
CA PHE A 42 12.16 -17.83 -11.77
C PHE A 42 11.78 -19.31 -11.99
N LEU A 43 10.49 -19.66 -11.91
CA LEU A 43 10.04 -21.05 -12.12
C LEU A 43 9.73 -21.37 -13.58
N THR A 44 9.30 -20.38 -14.37
CA THR A 44 8.82 -20.61 -15.75
C THR A 44 9.66 -19.89 -16.81
N GLY A 45 10.42 -18.86 -16.44
CA GLY A 45 11.10 -17.97 -17.38
C GLY A 45 10.17 -16.93 -18.04
N GLU A 46 8.86 -16.99 -17.81
CA GLU A 46 7.86 -16.19 -18.52
C GLU A 46 7.65 -14.81 -17.87
N LEU A 47 8.43 -13.82 -18.31
CA LEU A 47 8.38 -12.45 -17.77
C LEU A 47 7.01 -11.78 -17.98
N ILE A 48 6.40 -11.95 -19.15
CA ILE A 48 5.12 -11.31 -19.48
C ILE A 48 4.00 -11.87 -18.62
N ILE A 49 3.92 -13.19 -18.47
CA ILE A 49 2.91 -13.85 -17.62
C ILE A 49 3.09 -13.43 -16.16
N GLY A 50 4.34 -13.44 -15.67
CA GLY A 50 4.66 -12.96 -14.34
C GLY A 50 4.21 -11.52 -14.13
N ALA A 51 4.48 -10.63 -15.08
CA ALA A 51 4.12 -9.21 -15.00
C ALA A 51 2.61 -9.01 -14.96
N VAL A 52 1.86 -9.67 -15.85
CA VAL A 52 0.40 -9.57 -15.90
C VAL A 52 -0.22 -10.06 -14.59
N ILE A 53 0.21 -11.20 -14.07
CA ILE A 53 -0.36 -11.79 -12.85
C ILE A 53 0.05 -10.98 -11.61
N GLY A 54 1.33 -10.63 -11.47
CA GLY A 54 1.84 -9.84 -10.34
C GLY A 54 1.17 -8.46 -10.29
N PHE A 55 1.13 -7.75 -11.42
CA PHE A 55 0.51 -6.43 -11.48
C PHE A 55 -1.01 -6.50 -11.32
N GLY A 56 -1.67 -7.53 -11.85
CA GLY A 56 -3.08 -7.80 -11.59
C GLY A 56 -3.37 -8.00 -10.10
N LEU A 57 -2.53 -8.76 -9.40
CA LEU A 57 -2.65 -8.97 -7.96
C LEU A 57 -2.49 -7.66 -7.17
N HIS A 58 -1.60 -6.76 -7.60
CA HIS A 58 -1.46 -5.43 -6.99
C HIS A 58 -2.79 -4.67 -6.97
N PHE A 59 -3.51 -4.63 -8.10
CA PHE A 59 -4.81 -3.97 -8.18
C PHE A 59 -5.91 -4.65 -7.36
N VAL A 60 -5.89 -5.98 -7.31
CA VAL A 60 -6.83 -6.73 -6.44
C VAL A 60 -6.62 -6.31 -4.98
N ILE A 61 -5.38 -6.27 -4.50
CA ILE A 61 -5.08 -5.85 -3.13
C ILE A 61 -5.45 -4.37 -2.93
N LEU A 62 -5.18 -3.51 -3.90
CA LEU A 62 -5.53 -2.09 -3.87
C LEU A 62 -7.04 -1.86 -3.77
N ALA A 63 -7.87 -2.70 -4.39
CA ALA A 63 -9.32 -2.66 -4.23
C ALA A 63 -9.78 -2.88 -2.77
N PHE A 64 -8.97 -3.57 -1.96
CA PHE A 64 -9.21 -3.77 -0.52
C PHE A 64 -8.46 -2.77 0.38
N SER A 65 -7.80 -1.75 -0.20
CA SER A 65 -6.99 -0.75 0.52
C SER A 65 -7.67 -0.15 1.75
N GLY A 66 -8.94 0.24 1.65
CA GLY A 66 -9.69 0.82 2.77
C GLY A 66 -9.92 -0.16 3.93
N ARG A 67 -10.07 -1.45 3.65
CA ARG A 67 -10.18 -2.49 4.69
C ARG A 67 -8.82 -2.74 5.34
N ILE A 68 -7.77 -2.84 4.53
CA ILE A 68 -6.39 -3.08 4.99
C ILE A 68 -5.92 -1.90 5.86
N SER A 69 -6.12 -0.67 5.41
CA SER A 69 -5.77 0.54 6.17
C SER A 69 -6.45 0.57 7.54
N LYS A 70 -7.74 0.24 7.64
CA LYS A 70 -8.44 0.14 8.94
C LYS A 70 -7.82 -0.88 9.88
N VAL A 71 -7.37 -2.03 9.37
CA VAL A 71 -6.69 -3.06 10.18
C VAL A 71 -5.35 -2.54 10.67
N ILE A 72 -4.53 -1.96 9.80
CA ILE A 72 -3.23 -1.39 10.18
C ILE A 72 -3.40 -0.28 11.21
N THR A 73 -4.34 0.64 11.00
CA THR A 73 -4.61 1.72 11.97
C THR A 73 -5.00 1.19 13.34
N LYS A 74 -5.76 0.09 13.43
CA LYS A 74 -6.08 -0.55 14.71
C LYS A 74 -4.87 -1.20 15.39
N LEU A 75 -3.89 -1.68 14.63
CA LEU A 75 -2.68 -2.31 15.16
C LEU A 75 -1.65 -1.28 15.65
N VAL A 76 -1.62 -0.11 15.00
CA VAL A 76 -0.70 1.00 15.32
C VAL A 76 -1.28 1.93 16.40
N SER A 77 -2.59 1.86 16.68
CA SER A 77 -3.27 2.72 17.65
C SER A 77 -3.33 2.12 19.05
#